data_AF-A0A1R1JN52-F1
#
_entry.id   AF-A0A1R1JN52-F1
#
_cell.length_a   1.000
_cell.length_b   1.000
_cell.length_c   1.000
_cell.angle_alpha   90.00
_cell.angle_beta   90.00
_cell.angle_gamma   90.00
#
_symmetry.space_group_name_H-M   'P 1'
#
loop_
_entity.id
_entity.type
_entity.pdbx_description
1 polymer ?
#
loop_
_entity_poly.entity_id
_entity_poly.type
_entity_poly.pdbx_seq_one_letter_code
_entity_poly.pdbx_strand_id
1 'polypeptide(L)'
;MHSRTMLKRIAVVAASGALLAGCATQQQTNTAVGTGAGAAVGAGIGALIGHGTGAAVGAGIGAVAGGLIGYNWKVVKEDVQRSGATSLGIDVVEMPDGSLKVNIPSNVSFDTDKTDLKPALLPVLDSVARSLNQHPELRAKVVGHTDSTGALAHNQTLSVNRARSVTDYLSRQGVAATRLSVEGRGPSDPIGDNATAEGRALNRRVEVYLYAVKS
;
A
#
# COMPACT_ATOMS: atom_id res chain seq x y z
N MET A 1 -82.66 -2.78 -23.12
CA MET A 1 -81.19 -2.99 -23.04
C MET A 1 -80.87 -3.69 -21.73
N HIS A 2 -80.09 -4.76 -21.84
CA HIS A 2 -79.84 -5.80 -20.84
C HIS A 2 -78.95 -5.32 -19.69
N SER A 3 -79.18 -5.81 -18.47
CA SER A 3 -78.12 -6.57 -17.77
C SER A 3 -78.70 -7.41 -16.61
N ARG A 4 -78.27 -8.66 -16.57
CA ARG A 4 -78.71 -9.77 -15.74
C ARG A 4 -77.64 -10.11 -14.71
N THR A 5 -78.12 -10.67 -13.59
CA THR A 5 -77.56 -11.81 -12.83
C THR A 5 -76.35 -11.63 -11.90
N MET A 6 -76.64 -11.87 -10.62
CA MET A 6 -75.76 -12.50 -9.62
C MET A 6 -75.08 -13.77 -10.16
N LEU A 7 -73.85 -14.03 -9.73
CA LEU A 7 -73.49 -15.32 -9.12
C LEU A 7 -72.14 -15.20 -8.39
N LYS A 8 -72.17 -15.43 -7.08
CA LYS A 8 -70.98 -15.83 -6.29
C LYS A 8 -70.66 -17.27 -6.64
N ARG A 9 -69.38 -17.58 -6.87
CA ARG A 9 -68.59 -18.68 -6.25
C ARG A 9 -67.49 -19.21 -7.18
N ILE A 10 -66.44 -19.67 -6.50
CA ILE A 10 -65.49 -20.74 -6.84
C ILE A 10 -64.17 -20.32 -7.52
N ALA A 11 -63.12 -20.58 -6.75
CA ALA A 11 -61.70 -20.56 -7.03
C ALA A 11 -61.28 -21.66 -8.02
N VAL A 12 -60.02 -21.61 -8.50
CA VAL A 12 -59.07 -22.75 -8.66
C VAL A 12 -57.85 -22.33 -9.51
N VAL A 13 -56.64 -22.42 -8.90
CA VAL A 13 -55.36 -22.98 -9.42
C VAL A 13 -54.65 -22.22 -10.57
N ALA A 14 -53.32 -22.01 -10.66
CA ALA A 14 -52.07 -22.57 -10.10
C ALA A 14 -51.04 -21.40 -9.94
N ALA A 15 -50.20 -21.28 -8.91
CA ALA A 15 -49.16 -22.16 -8.37
C ALA A 15 -47.91 -22.31 -9.27
N SER A 16 -46.84 -21.60 -8.90
CA SER A 16 -45.42 -21.89 -9.17
C SER A 16 -44.60 -20.98 -8.23
N GLY A 17 -43.80 -21.43 -7.27
CA GLY A 17 -43.44 -22.76 -6.79
C GLY A 17 -42.61 -22.64 -5.50
N ALA A 18 -42.55 -23.76 -4.75
CA ALA A 18 -41.63 -24.14 -3.66
C ALA A 18 -41.46 -23.17 -2.46
N LEU A 19 -42.05 -23.43 -1.28
CA LEU A 19 -41.75 -24.49 -0.27
C LEU A 19 -40.27 -24.51 0.15
N LEU A 20 -39.85 -24.58 1.41
CA LEU A 20 -40.40 -24.36 2.76
C LEU A 20 -39.21 -24.61 3.70
N ALA A 21 -39.26 -23.98 4.89
CA ALA A 21 -38.63 -24.40 6.15
C ALA A 21 -37.10 -24.32 6.32
N GLY A 22 -36.69 -23.51 7.30
CA GLY A 22 -35.37 -23.60 7.93
C GLY A 22 -35.26 -22.62 9.10
N CYS A 23 -35.23 -23.16 10.32
CA CYS A 23 -35.29 -22.46 11.60
C CYS A 23 -34.20 -21.39 11.80
N ALA A 24 -34.55 -20.32 12.53
CA ALA A 24 -33.61 -19.32 13.02
C ALA A 24 -32.46 -20.00 13.79
N THR A 25 -31.25 -19.86 13.26
CA THR A 25 -30.00 -20.23 13.95
C THR A 25 -29.15 -18.98 14.05
N GLN A 26 -28.89 -18.58 15.29
CA GLN A 26 -27.96 -17.53 15.67
C GLN A 26 -26.54 -18.12 15.62
N GLN A 27 -25.75 -17.79 14.61
CA GLN A 27 -24.28 -17.91 14.68
C GLN A 27 -23.60 -17.10 13.56
N GLN A 28 -22.78 -16.13 13.98
CA GLN A 28 -21.65 -15.52 13.25
C GLN A 28 -21.88 -14.88 11.87
N THR A 29 -21.80 -13.55 11.90
CA THR A 29 -21.40 -12.61 10.86
C THR A 29 -20.64 -13.21 9.67
N ASN A 30 -21.36 -13.45 8.58
CA ASN A 30 -20.81 -13.67 7.25
C ASN A 30 -20.77 -12.35 6.48
N THR A 31 -19.68 -11.60 6.61
CA THR A 31 -19.36 -10.55 5.62
C THR A 31 -18.62 -11.22 4.47
N ALA A 32 -19.38 -11.87 3.60
CA ALA A 32 -18.89 -12.34 2.32
C ALA A 32 -18.63 -11.11 1.43
N VAL A 33 -17.37 -10.85 1.11
CA VAL A 33 -16.96 -9.86 0.10
C VAL A 33 -17.44 -10.36 -1.25
N GLY A 34 -18.52 -9.75 -1.74
CA GLY A 34 -19.02 -9.95 -3.10
C GLY A 34 -18.08 -9.32 -4.11
N THR A 35 -17.67 -10.11 -5.09
CA THR A 35 -17.17 -9.68 -6.39
C THR A 35 -18.21 -8.79 -7.07
N GLY A 36 -18.04 -7.48 -6.95
CA GLY A 36 -18.80 -6.47 -7.66
C GLY A 36 -17.84 -5.40 -8.17
N ALA A 37 -17.81 -5.21 -9.49
CA ALA A 37 -16.99 -4.22 -10.16
C ALA A 37 -17.25 -2.81 -9.61
N GLY A 38 -16.17 -2.09 -9.28
CA GLY A 38 -16.18 -0.63 -9.08
C GLY A 38 -16.00 -0.15 -7.64
N ALA A 39 -14.75 -0.13 -7.16
CA ALA A 39 -14.19 0.89 -6.25
C ALA A 39 -12.72 0.56 -5.99
N ALA A 40 -11.81 1.12 -6.78
CA ALA A 40 -10.39 1.15 -6.47
C ALA A 40 -10.08 2.49 -5.79
N VAL A 41 -10.35 2.60 -4.48
CA VAL A 41 -9.82 3.66 -3.63
C VAL A 41 -9.48 3.05 -2.26
N GLY A 42 -8.27 3.34 -1.80
CA GLY A 42 -7.57 2.63 -0.74
C GLY A 42 -8.36 2.46 0.56
N ALA A 43 -8.33 1.23 1.04
CA ALA A 43 -8.35 0.91 2.45
C ALA A 43 -7.44 -0.29 2.62
N GLY A 44 -6.44 -0.19 3.49
CA GLY A 44 -5.72 -1.34 4.00
C GLY A 44 -6.65 -2.20 4.83
N ILE A 45 -7.52 -2.98 4.19
CA ILE A 45 -8.28 -4.04 4.83
C ILE A 45 -7.44 -5.30 4.67
N GLY A 46 -6.54 -5.50 5.63
CA GLY A 46 -5.93 -6.81 5.84
C GLY A 46 -7.01 -7.78 6.26
N ALA A 47 -7.41 -8.67 5.34
CA ALA A 47 -8.18 -9.85 5.71
C ALA A 47 -7.28 -10.72 6.60
N LEU A 48 -7.61 -10.77 7.89
CA LEU A 48 -7.07 -11.69 8.89
C LEU A 48 -7.51 -13.14 8.60
N ILE A 49 -7.10 -13.70 7.46
CA ILE A 49 -7.38 -15.11 7.15
C ILE A 49 -6.06 -15.87 7.12
N GLY A 50 -5.73 -16.40 8.29
CA GLY A 50 -4.67 -17.39 8.50
C GLY A 50 -4.53 -17.67 9.99
N HIS A 51 -4.93 -18.86 10.44
CA HIS A 51 -4.56 -19.41 11.75
C HIS A 51 -3.05 -19.74 11.79
N GLY A 52 -2.23 -18.71 11.65
CA GLY A 52 -0.78 -18.78 11.65
C GLY A 52 -0.25 -17.38 11.87
N THR A 53 0.59 -17.23 12.88
CA THR A 53 1.25 -16.01 13.34
C THR A 53 1.66 -15.08 12.18
N GLY A 54 0.89 -14.03 11.88
CA GLY A 54 1.30 -13.10 10.82
C GLY A 54 0.18 -12.33 10.12
N ALA A 55 -0.68 -11.63 10.87
CA ALA A 55 -1.59 -10.65 10.25
C ALA A 55 -1.90 -9.51 11.22
N ALA A 56 -0.91 -8.63 11.39
CA ALA A 56 -1.07 -7.22 11.77
C ALA A 56 0.23 -6.53 11.34
N VAL A 57 0.57 -6.68 10.05
CA VAL A 57 1.76 -6.09 9.46
C VAL A 57 1.55 -4.58 9.48
N GLY A 58 2.49 -3.85 10.10
CA GLY A 58 2.38 -2.42 10.37
C GLY A 58 2.04 -1.58 9.12
N ALA A 59 1.59 -0.36 9.37
CA ALA A 59 1.09 0.57 8.35
C ALA A 59 2.03 0.87 7.16
N GLY A 60 3.30 0.44 7.22
CA GLY A 60 4.28 0.64 6.15
C GLY A 60 4.04 -0.29 4.95
N ILE A 61 4.11 -1.61 5.17
CA ILE A 61 4.13 -2.56 4.06
C ILE A 61 2.73 -3.09 3.69
N GLY A 62 1.80 -3.16 4.64
CA GLY A 62 0.46 -3.71 4.40
C GLY A 62 0.48 -5.22 4.17
N ALA A 63 -0.62 -5.78 3.64
CA ALA A 63 -0.73 -7.21 3.38
C ALA A 63 0.16 -7.62 2.19
N VAL A 64 1.27 -8.30 2.45
CA VAL A 64 2.17 -8.85 1.41
C VAL A 64 1.80 -10.31 1.13
N ALA A 65 1.55 -10.62 -0.14
CA ALA A 65 1.44 -12.00 -0.59
C ALA A 65 2.80 -12.70 -0.46
N GLY A 66 2.86 -13.78 0.33
CA GLY A 66 4.08 -14.59 0.53
C GLY A 66 4.60 -14.65 1.97
N GLY A 67 4.05 -13.82 2.89
CA GLY A 67 4.48 -13.76 4.28
C GLY A 67 5.87 -13.13 4.44
N LEU A 68 5.99 -12.17 5.36
CA LEU A 68 7.29 -11.58 5.67
C LEU A 68 8.10 -12.54 6.56
N ILE A 69 9.38 -12.69 6.25
CA ILE A 69 10.34 -13.38 7.13
C ILE A 69 11.29 -12.35 7.75
N GLY A 70 11.73 -12.60 8.98
CA GLY A 70 12.76 -11.79 9.62
C GLY A 70 14.06 -11.83 8.81
N TYR A 71 14.76 -10.69 8.76
CA TYR A 71 15.99 -10.54 7.99
C TYR A 71 17.06 -9.84 8.82
N ASN A 72 18.33 -10.18 8.63
CA ASN A 72 19.43 -9.49 9.30
C ASN A 72 19.83 -8.24 8.51
N TRP A 73 19.30 -7.09 8.92
CA TRP A 73 19.49 -5.83 8.22
C TRP A 73 20.85 -5.18 8.41
N LYS A 74 21.73 -5.72 9.25
CA LYS A 74 23.01 -5.08 9.59
C LYS A 74 23.81 -4.68 8.35
N VAL A 75 24.01 -5.61 7.42
CA VAL A 75 24.81 -5.38 6.20
C VAL A 75 24.18 -4.32 5.31
N VAL A 76 22.87 -4.43 5.06
CA VAL A 76 22.12 -3.48 4.20
C VAL A 76 22.13 -2.09 4.82
N LYS A 77 21.84 -1.98 6.12
CA LYS A 77 21.83 -0.72 6.85
C LYS A 77 23.20 -0.03 6.81
N GLU A 78 24.27 -0.78 7.06
CA GLU A 78 25.63 -0.25 6.97
C GLU A 78 26.00 0.20 5.56
N ASP A 79 25.63 -0.55 4.50
CA ASP A 79 25.91 -0.16 3.11
C ASP A 79 25.15 1.13 2.72
N VAL A 80 23.87 1.22 3.07
CA VAL A 80 23.06 2.42 2.82
C VAL A 80 23.63 3.61 3.59
N GLN A 81 24.06 3.44 4.83
CA GLN A 81 24.69 4.53 5.59
C GLN A 81 26.02 4.97 4.97
N ARG A 82 26.85 4.03 4.50
CA ARG A 82 28.13 4.33 3.82
C ARG A 82 27.96 5.08 2.50
N SER A 83 26.78 5.00 1.87
CA SER A 83 26.49 5.75 0.64
C SER A 83 26.34 7.27 0.83
N GLY A 84 26.39 7.76 2.07
CA GLY A 84 26.15 9.17 2.39
C GLY A 84 24.69 9.48 2.78
N ALA A 85 23.87 8.45 3.02
CA ALA A 85 22.48 8.61 3.45
C ALA A 85 22.36 9.55 4.67
N THR A 86 23.18 9.32 5.69
CA THR A 86 23.15 10.13 6.93
C THR A 86 23.47 11.60 6.67
N SER A 87 24.42 11.92 5.78
CA SER A 87 24.76 13.31 5.45
C SER A 87 23.68 14.02 4.64
N LEU A 88 22.77 13.26 4.01
CA LEU A 88 21.59 13.76 3.30
C LEU A 88 20.35 13.84 4.20
N GLY A 89 20.46 13.49 5.48
CA GLY A 89 19.30 13.41 6.39
C GLY A 89 18.36 12.25 6.07
N ILE A 90 18.87 11.18 5.45
CA ILE A 90 18.12 9.96 5.16
C ILE A 90 18.27 9.02 6.34
N ASP A 91 17.16 8.70 6.98
CA ASP A 91 17.12 7.78 8.11
C ASP A 91 16.92 6.34 7.64
N VAL A 92 17.63 5.40 8.27
CA VAL A 92 17.51 3.96 7.99
C VAL A 92 17.11 3.25 9.28
N VAL A 93 15.85 2.82 9.34
CA VAL A 93 15.21 2.35 10.57
C VAL A 93 14.59 0.97 10.34
N GLU A 94 14.86 0.04 11.25
CA GLU A 94 14.15 -1.23 11.27
C GLU A 94 12.76 -1.02 11.88
N MET A 95 11.75 -1.47 11.16
CA MET A 95 10.36 -1.32 11.52
C MET A 95 9.90 -2.51 12.38
N PRO A 96 8.86 -2.33 13.23
CA PRO A 96 8.32 -3.42 14.05
C PRO A 96 7.82 -4.63 13.27
N ASP A 97 7.49 -4.45 11.99
CA ASP A 97 7.05 -5.52 11.08
C ASP A 97 8.22 -6.32 10.48
N GLY A 98 9.46 -6.04 10.90
CA GLY A 98 10.67 -6.73 10.46
C GLY A 98 11.27 -6.18 9.16
N SER A 99 10.69 -5.12 8.60
CA SER A 99 11.24 -4.46 7.40
C SER A 99 12.29 -3.40 7.72
N LEU A 100 13.09 -3.03 6.72
CA LEU A 100 13.97 -1.88 6.80
C LEU A 100 13.38 -0.71 6.03
N LYS A 101 13.11 0.39 6.71
CA LYS A 101 12.65 1.65 6.10
C LYS A 101 13.83 2.58 5.86
N VAL A 102 14.02 2.97 4.61
CA VAL A 102 14.89 4.09 4.20
C VAL A 102 14.00 5.31 3.96
N ASN A 103 14.01 6.27 4.88
CA ASN A 103 13.20 7.48 4.85
C ASN A 103 13.96 8.59 4.12
N ILE A 104 13.49 8.96 2.92
CA ILE A 104 14.18 9.89 2.03
C ILE A 104 13.40 11.22 1.96
N PRO A 105 13.91 12.30 2.56
CA PRO A 105 13.29 13.61 2.47
C PRO A 105 13.18 14.15 1.03
N SER A 106 12.14 14.94 0.73
CA SER A 106 11.93 15.47 -0.62
C SER A 106 13.02 16.44 -1.08
N ASN A 107 13.62 17.23 -0.19
CA ASN A 107 14.65 18.21 -0.54
C ASN A 107 15.92 17.59 -1.15
N VAL A 108 16.23 16.35 -0.78
CA VAL A 108 17.37 15.59 -1.31
C VAL A 108 17.00 14.65 -2.46
N SER A 109 15.70 14.40 -2.68
CA SER A 109 15.22 13.48 -3.72
C SER A 109 14.67 14.18 -4.95
N PHE A 110 13.93 15.27 -4.79
CA PHE A 110 13.24 15.98 -5.88
C PHE A 110 13.31 17.50 -5.72
N ASP A 111 13.03 18.22 -6.80
CA ASP A 111 12.65 19.63 -6.72
C ASP A 111 11.13 19.78 -6.53
N THR A 112 10.70 20.99 -6.18
CA THR A 112 9.28 21.31 -5.98
C THR A 112 8.46 20.94 -7.22
N ASP A 113 7.41 20.16 -7.01
CA ASP A 113 6.51 19.67 -8.08
C ASP A 113 7.21 18.91 -9.22
N LYS A 114 8.42 18.39 -8.96
CA LYS A 114 9.17 17.53 -9.89
C LYS A 114 9.19 16.08 -9.44
N THR A 115 9.44 15.22 -10.42
CA THR A 115 9.59 13.76 -10.29
C THR A 115 10.98 13.28 -10.70
N ASP A 116 11.85 14.18 -11.18
CA ASP A 116 13.22 13.84 -11.53
C ASP A 116 14.08 13.66 -10.27
N LEU A 117 14.81 12.55 -10.22
CA LEU A 117 15.68 12.25 -9.09
C LEU A 117 16.89 13.16 -9.09
N LYS A 118 17.21 13.72 -7.92
CA LYS A 118 18.42 14.50 -7.73
C LYS A 118 19.67 13.62 -7.78
N PRO A 119 20.77 14.09 -8.41
CA PRO A 119 22.04 13.36 -8.48
C PRO A 119 22.59 12.93 -7.11
N ALA A 120 22.40 13.76 -6.08
CA ALA A 120 22.86 13.49 -4.74
C ALA A 120 22.24 12.21 -4.12
N LEU A 121 21.03 11.82 -4.55
CA LEU A 121 20.35 10.63 -4.04
C LEU A 121 20.84 9.34 -4.70
N LEU A 122 21.42 9.43 -5.91
CA LEU A 122 21.74 8.25 -6.72
C LEU A 122 22.65 7.24 -6.01
N PRO A 123 23.74 7.64 -5.31
CA PRO A 123 24.58 6.70 -4.58
C PRO A 123 23.84 5.88 -3.52
N VAL A 124 22.82 6.48 -2.89
CA VAL A 124 21.97 5.81 -1.90
C VAL A 124 21.09 4.77 -2.56
N LEU A 125 20.47 5.13 -3.70
CA LEU A 125 19.66 4.19 -4.47
C LEU A 125 20.50 3.08 -5.10
N ASP A 126 21.76 3.35 -5.46
CA ASP A 126 22.70 2.34 -5.94
C ASP A 126 23.02 1.31 -4.85
N SER A 127 23.20 1.74 -3.60
CA SER A 127 23.36 0.84 -2.45
C SER A 127 22.12 -0.02 -2.21
N VAL A 128 20.92 0.58 -2.29
CA VAL A 128 19.65 -0.15 -2.19
C VAL A 128 19.51 -1.18 -3.32
N ALA A 129 19.80 -0.79 -4.56
CA ALA A 129 19.74 -1.68 -5.72
C ALA A 129 20.74 -2.83 -5.59
N ARG A 130 21.97 -2.55 -5.15
CA ARG A 130 23.00 -3.56 -4.89
C ARG A 130 22.54 -4.57 -3.86
N SER A 131 21.95 -4.12 -2.76
CA SER A 131 21.38 -4.98 -1.72
C SER A 131 20.26 -5.87 -2.29
N LEU A 132 19.34 -5.30 -3.09
CA LEU A 132 18.29 -6.07 -3.74
C LEU A 132 18.85 -7.11 -4.71
N ASN A 133 19.89 -6.77 -5.48
CA ASN A 133 20.49 -7.70 -6.45
C ASN A 133 21.28 -8.83 -5.77
N GLN A 134 21.95 -8.56 -4.66
CA GLN A 134 22.72 -9.56 -3.90
C GLN A 134 21.83 -10.52 -3.09
N HIS A 135 20.60 -10.12 -2.77
CA HIS A 135 19.68 -10.87 -1.93
C HIS A 135 18.34 -11.09 -2.66
N PRO A 136 18.21 -12.15 -3.48
CA PRO A 136 17.03 -12.41 -4.32
C PRO A 136 15.69 -12.56 -3.57
N GLU A 137 15.72 -12.91 -2.29
CA GLU A 137 14.60 -12.98 -1.37
C GLU A 137 14.04 -11.61 -0.99
N LEU A 138 14.84 -10.54 -1.14
CA LEU A 138 14.40 -9.19 -0.82
C LEU A 138 13.44 -8.65 -1.87
N ARG A 139 12.56 -7.77 -1.43
CA ARG A 139 11.60 -7.01 -2.24
C ARG A 139 11.63 -5.58 -1.75
N ALA A 140 11.20 -4.65 -2.60
CA ALA A 140 11.08 -3.25 -2.23
C ALA A 140 9.67 -2.72 -2.47
N LYS A 141 9.17 -1.96 -1.51
CA LYS A 141 7.97 -1.14 -1.65
C LYS A 141 8.36 0.32 -1.49
N VAL A 142 8.03 1.13 -2.47
CA VAL A 142 8.31 2.56 -2.45
C VAL A 142 7.01 3.31 -2.25
N VAL A 143 6.96 4.13 -1.19
CA VAL A 143 5.77 4.91 -0.82
C VAL A 143 6.09 6.40 -0.93
N GLY A 144 5.37 7.11 -1.78
CA GLY A 144 5.47 8.55 -1.90
C GLY A 144 4.48 9.28 -0.99
N HIS A 145 4.92 10.38 -0.40
CA HIS A 145 4.11 11.26 0.44
C HIS A 145 4.29 12.73 0.04
N THR A 146 3.25 13.53 0.27
CA THR A 146 3.28 14.99 0.11
C THR A 146 2.86 15.65 1.41
N ASP A 147 3.03 16.98 1.49
CA ASP A 147 2.29 17.76 2.48
C ASP A 147 0.86 18.03 2.00
N SER A 148 0.06 18.68 2.85
CA SER A 148 -1.36 18.99 2.58
C SER A 148 -1.61 20.20 1.66
N THR A 149 -0.57 20.85 1.14
CA THR A 149 -0.72 22.03 0.28
C THR A 149 -1.20 21.63 -1.11
N GLY A 150 -2.16 22.36 -1.67
CA GLY A 150 -2.69 22.10 -3.01
C GLY A 150 -3.80 21.06 -3.06
N ALA A 151 -4.19 20.65 -4.27
CA ALA A 151 -5.32 19.75 -4.47
C ALA A 151 -4.97 18.30 -4.13
N LEU A 152 -5.87 17.59 -3.44
CA LEU A 152 -5.68 16.19 -3.04
C LEU A 152 -5.34 15.27 -4.23
N ALA A 153 -6.05 15.41 -5.34
CA ALA A 153 -5.82 14.59 -6.54
C ALA A 153 -4.44 14.85 -7.18
N HIS A 154 -3.97 16.10 -7.14
CA HIS A 154 -2.63 16.48 -7.59
C HIS A 154 -1.56 15.83 -6.71
N ASN A 155 -1.70 15.99 -5.39
CA ASN A 155 -0.78 15.41 -4.41
C ASN A 155 -0.73 13.88 -4.48
N GLN A 156 -1.87 13.23 -4.67
CA GLN A 156 -1.93 11.79 -4.91
C GLN A 156 -1.12 11.40 -6.14
N THR A 157 -1.34 12.07 -7.27
CA THR A 157 -0.62 11.81 -8.53
C THR A 157 0.88 12.05 -8.39
N LEU A 158 1.27 13.17 -7.77
CA LEU A 158 2.67 13.53 -7.52
C LEU A 158 3.37 12.48 -6.65
N SER A 159 2.70 12.03 -5.58
CA SER A 159 3.24 11.01 -4.68
C SER A 159 3.51 9.68 -5.39
N VAL A 160 2.56 9.21 -6.23
CA VAL A 160 2.71 7.99 -7.03
C VAL A 160 3.86 8.14 -8.04
N ASN A 161 3.93 9.27 -8.74
CA ASN A 161 4.96 9.48 -9.76
C ASN A 161 6.37 9.54 -9.15
N ARG A 162 6.54 10.17 -7.99
CA ARG A 162 7.82 10.19 -7.27
C ARG A 162 8.26 8.80 -6.82
N ALA A 163 7.33 8.00 -6.28
CA ALA A 163 7.60 6.63 -5.93
C ALA A 163 7.96 5.78 -7.17
N ARG A 164 7.29 6.01 -8.30
CA ARG A 164 7.62 5.38 -9.59
C ARG A 164 9.01 5.76 -10.09
N SER A 165 9.41 7.03 -10.02
CA SER A 165 10.76 7.45 -10.42
C SER A 165 11.86 6.69 -9.67
N VAL A 166 11.65 6.43 -8.38
CA VAL A 166 12.58 5.62 -7.58
C VAL A 166 12.58 4.16 -8.04
N THR A 167 11.42 3.52 -8.23
CA THR A 167 11.39 2.14 -8.72
C THR A 167 11.96 1.99 -10.12
N ASP A 168 11.72 2.95 -11.01
CA ASP A 168 12.27 2.96 -12.36
C ASP A 168 13.79 3.08 -12.32
N TYR A 169 14.34 3.88 -11.40
CA TYR A 169 15.77 3.93 -11.15
C TYR A 169 16.31 2.59 -10.67
N LEU A 170 15.71 1.99 -9.65
CA LEU A 170 16.12 0.67 -9.13
C LEU A 170 16.07 -0.41 -10.21
N SER A 171 15.07 -0.36 -11.09
CA SER A 171 14.96 -1.29 -12.21
C SER A 171 16.05 -1.09 -13.26
N ARG A 172 16.41 0.16 -13.58
CA ARG A 172 17.58 0.46 -14.43
C ARG A 172 18.90 -0.04 -13.83
N GLN A 173 18.99 -0.14 -12.49
CA GLN A 173 20.11 -0.74 -11.78
C GLN A 173 20.03 -2.28 -11.69
N GLY A 174 19.13 -2.92 -12.45
CA GLY A 174 19.06 -4.37 -12.59
C GLY A 174 18.09 -5.09 -11.65
N VAL A 175 17.34 -4.36 -10.80
CA VAL A 175 16.33 -5.00 -9.94
C VAL A 175 15.12 -5.38 -10.78
N ALA A 176 14.71 -6.66 -10.72
CA ALA A 176 13.55 -7.14 -11.45
C ALA A 176 12.26 -6.40 -11.00
N ALA A 177 11.46 -5.93 -11.97
CA ALA A 177 10.25 -5.16 -11.70
C ALA A 177 9.21 -5.92 -10.84
N THR A 178 9.17 -7.25 -10.92
CA THR A 178 8.32 -8.10 -10.08
C THR A 178 8.69 -8.07 -8.59
N ARG A 179 9.85 -7.50 -8.26
CA ARG A 179 10.35 -7.32 -6.88
C ARG A 179 10.10 -5.92 -6.34
N LEU A 180 9.54 -5.03 -7.15
CA LEU A 180 9.32 -3.62 -6.85
C LEU A 180 7.83 -3.34 -6.83
N SER A 181 7.40 -2.52 -5.86
CA SER A 181 6.02 -2.05 -5.75
C SER A 181 5.98 -0.56 -5.46
N VAL A 182 4.97 0.11 -5.99
CA VAL A 182 4.77 1.56 -5.90
C VAL A 182 3.46 1.83 -5.18
N GLU A 183 3.50 2.74 -4.22
CA GLU A 183 2.32 3.31 -3.58
C GLU A 183 2.50 4.82 -3.46
N GLY A 184 1.41 5.58 -3.66
CA GLY A 184 1.36 6.98 -3.32
C GLY A 184 0.29 7.19 -2.27
N ARG A 185 0.58 8.00 -1.25
CA ARG A 185 -0.35 8.32 -0.16
C ARG A 185 -0.75 9.79 -0.13
N GLY A 186 -0.20 10.60 -1.03
CA GLY A 186 -0.41 12.05 -0.99
C GLY A 186 -0.19 12.58 0.43
N PRO A 187 -1.15 13.34 1.00
CA PRO A 187 -1.07 13.88 2.35
C PRO A 187 -1.70 13.00 3.45
N SER A 188 -2.10 11.75 3.17
CA SER A 188 -2.94 10.96 4.11
C SER A 188 -2.21 10.51 5.38
N ASP A 189 -0.88 10.37 5.31
CA ASP A 189 -0.06 9.79 6.37
C ASP A 189 1.04 10.78 6.83
N PRO A 190 0.66 11.92 7.46
CA PRO A 190 1.61 12.91 7.91
C PRO A 190 2.40 12.40 9.12
N ILE A 191 3.70 12.71 9.13
CA ILE A 191 4.62 12.47 10.25
C ILE A 191 5.01 13.77 10.97
N GLY A 192 4.61 14.92 10.42
CA GLY A 192 4.77 16.25 11.00
C GLY A 192 3.50 17.08 10.84
N ASP A 193 3.38 18.14 11.63
CA ASP A 193 2.23 19.04 11.58
C ASP A 193 2.20 19.83 10.26
N ASN A 194 1.14 19.64 9.47
CA ASN A 194 0.96 20.35 8.20
C ASN A 194 0.74 21.87 8.37
N ALA A 195 0.39 22.34 9.57
CA ALA A 195 0.29 23.77 9.85
C ALA A 195 1.65 24.48 9.84
N THR A 196 2.74 23.77 10.18
CA THR A 196 4.10 24.34 10.27
C THR A 196 4.92 24.09 9.00
N ALA A 197 5.87 24.97 8.69
CA ALA A 197 6.73 24.78 7.51
C ALA A 197 7.64 23.57 7.68
N GLU A 198 8.09 23.34 8.91
CA GLU A 198 8.94 22.25 9.35
C GLU A 198 8.18 20.92 9.23
N GLY A 199 6.96 20.83 9.75
CA GLY A 199 6.15 19.62 9.66
C GLY A 199 5.76 19.27 8.22
N ARG A 200 5.46 20.28 7.37
CA ARG A 200 5.29 20.04 5.92
C ARG A 200 6.56 19.50 5.27
N ALA A 201 7.74 19.98 5.67
CA ALA A 201 9.01 19.47 5.16
C ALA A 201 9.24 18.00 5.51
N LEU A 202 8.86 17.57 6.72
CA LEU A 202 8.89 16.15 7.11
C LEU A 202 7.89 15.31 6.30
N ASN A 203 6.69 15.83 6.03
CA ASN A 203 5.66 15.10 5.29
C ASN A 203 6.03 14.85 3.83
N ARG A 204 6.74 15.78 3.19
CA ARG A 204 7.28 15.61 1.84
C ARG A 204 8.45 14.63 1.85
N ARG A 205 8.18 13.34 1.63
CA ARG A 205 9.18 12.27 1.67
C ARG A 205 8.84 11.12 0.72
N VAL A 206 9.83 10.29 0.44
CA VAL A 206 9.65 8.95 -0.14
C VAL A 206 10.23 7.94 0.84
N GLU A 207 9.48 6.89 1.14
CA GLU A 207 9.90 5.80 2.00
C GLU A 207 10.16 4.57 1.15
N VAL A 208 11.35 3.99 1.26
CA VAL A 208 11.68 2.70 0.63
C VAL A 208 11.71 1.64 1.72
N TYR A 209 10.77 0.72 1.66
CA TYR A 209 10.67 -0.42 2.56
C TYR A 209 11.30 -1.64 1.89
N LEU A 210 12.34 -2.19 2.50
CA LEU A 210 12.92 -3.46 2.12
C LEU A 210 12.39 -4.55 3.04
N TYR A 211 11.98 -5.67 2.45
CA TYR A 211 11.43 -6.80 3.18
C TYR A 211 11.79 -8.12 2.52
N ALA A 212 11.97 -9.16 3.32
CA ALA A 212 12.26 -10.50 2.85
C ALA A 212 10.95 -11.30 2.73
N VAL A 213 10.78 -12.02 1.62
CA VAL A 213 9.69 -12.97 1.42
C VAL A 213 10.24 -14.39 1.38
N LYS A 214 9.44 -15.35 1.83
CA LYS A 214 9.80 -16.76 1.67
C LYS A 214 9.76 -17.14 0.18
N SER A 215 10.89 -17.58 -0.35
CA SER A 215 11.02 -18.11 -1.71
C SER A 215 10.25 -19.41 -1.91
#